data_AF-A0A0D0DJ03-F1
#
_entry.id   AF-A0A0D0DJ03-F1
#
_cell.length_a   1.000
_cell.length_b   1.000
_cell.length_c   1.000
_cell.angle_alpha   90.00
_cell.angle_beta   90.00
_cell.angle_gamma   90.00
#
_symmetry.space_group_name_H-M   'P 1'
#
loop_
_entity.id
_entity.type
_entity.pdbx_description
1 polymer ?
#
loop_
_entity_poly.entity_id
_entity_poly.type
_entity_poly.pdbx_seq_one_letter_code
_entity_poly.pdbx_strand_id
1 'polypeptide(L)'
;MLIQLTDGQTAFVRLISMFACKIDNIGPLQLALVQPYMADFKLTCIKAIHRSVSISIPVESIIRGALLYPDPENHDEFLVVDHVDRDIFLCMRDWKHAQN
;
A
#
# COMPACT_ATOMS: atom_id res chain seq x y z
N MET A 1 3.74 1.35 2.12
CA MET A 1 3.48 1.06 0.69
C MET A 1 2.87 2.30 0.02
N LEU A 2 3.17 2.58 -1.25
CA LEU A 2 2.62 3.70 -2.01
C LEU A 2 1.57 3.19 -3.01
N ILE A 3 0.40 3.83 -3.02
CA ILE A 3 -0.71 3.51 -3.92
C ILE A 3 -1.09 4.72 -4.76
N GLN A 4 -1.69 4.45 -5.91
CA GLN A 4 -2.41 5.45 -6.70
C GLN A 4 -3.88 5.49 -6.26
N LEU A 5 -4.36 6.66 -5.82
CA LEU A 5 -5.77 6.87 -5.47
C LEU A 5 -6.58 7.33 -6.68
N THR A 6 -6.04 8.32 -7.41
CA THR A 6 -6.59 8.84 -8.66
C THR A 6 -5.45 9.18 -9.60
N ASP A 7 -5.76 9.64 -10.81
CA ASP A 7 -4.75 10.13 -11.72
C ASP A 7 -3.98 11.31 -11.10
N GLY A 8 -2.66 11.18 -10.98
CA GLY A 8 -1.78 12.14 -10.32
C GLY A 8 -1.80 12.20 -8.77
N GLN A 9 -2.65 11.44 -8.08
CA GLN A 9 -2.68 11.43 -6.59
C GLN A 9 -2.21 10.10 -6.03
N THR A 10 -1.22 10.17 -5.14
CA THR A 10 -0.66 9.00 -4.45
C THR A 10 -0.83 9.10 -2.94
N ALA A 11 -0.93 7.96 -2.27
CA ALA A 11 -1.02 7.89 -0.82
C ALA A 11 -0.17 6.76 -0.27
N PHE A 12 0.36 6.97 0.93
CA PHE A 12 0.98 5.90 1.69
C PHE A 12 -0.07 5.13 2.47
N VAL A 13 0.06 3.81 2.42
CA VAL A 13 -0.82 2.89 3.12
C VAL A 13 -0.03 1.78 3.80
N ARG A 14 -0.62 1.25 4.87
CA ARG A 14 -0.22 -0.03 5.45
C ARG A 14 -0.95 -1.14 4.72
N LEU A 15 -0.23 -2.09 4.14
CA LEU A 15 -0.86 -3.32 3.67
C LEU A 15 -1.22 -4.18 4.90
N ILE A 16 -2.48 -4.57 5.02
CA ILE A 16 -2.96 -5.48 6.06
C ILE A 16 -3.02 -6.91 5.52
N SER A 17 -3.67 -7.08 4.37
CA SER A 17 -3.89 -8.40 3.77
C SER A 17 -4.11 -8.29 2.26
N MET A 18 -3.87 -9.38 1.53
CA MET A 18 -4.21 -9.53 0.12
C MET A 18 -5.07 -10.76 -0.06
N PHE A 19 -6.07 -10.67 -0.93
CA PHE A 19 -7.01 -11.76 -1.17
C PHE A 19 -7.59 -11.67 -2.57
N ALA A 20 -8.01 -12.81 -3.10
CA ALA A 20 -8.80 -12.87 -4.32
C ALA A 20 -10.29 -12.94 -3.95
N CYS A 21 -11.08 -12.05 -4.54
CA CYS A 21 -12.53 -12.08 -4.45
C CYS A 21 -13.09 -12.58 -5.79
N LYS A 22 -13.94 -13.61 -5.77
CA LYS A 22 -14.68 -14.00 -6.97
C LYS A 22 -16.03 -13.28 -6.93
N ILE A 23 -16.25 -12.43 -7.93
CA ILE A 23 -17.56 -11.81 -8.15
C ILE A 23 -18.18 -12.52 -9.35
N ASP A 24 -19.39 -13.02 -9.16
CA ASP A 24 -20.14 -13.68 -10.23
C ASP A 24 -20.23 -12.74 -11.44
N ASN A 25 -19.98 -13.28 -12.64
CA ASN A 25 -19.95 -12.58 -13.92
C ASN A 25 -18.80 -11.57 -14.17
N ILE A 26 -17.90 -11.33 -13.20
CA ILE A 26 -16.74 -10.43 -13.38
C ILE A 26 -15.41 -11.20 -13.36
N GLY A 27 -15.39 -12.35 -12.66
CA GLY A 27 -14.19 -13.17 -12.50
C GLY A 27 -13.41 -12.83 -11.23
N PRO A 28 -12.20 -13.42 -11.05
CA PRO A 28 -11.40 -13.21 -9.86
C PRO A 28 -10.78 -11.81 -9.84
N LEU A 29 -11.12 -11.02 -8.83
CA LEU A 29 -10.54 -9.72 -8.55
C LEU A 29 -9.50 -9.84 -7.43
N GLN A 30 -8.28 -9.42 -7.70
CA GLN A 30 -7.23 -9.37 -6.68
C GLN A 30 -7.31 -8.05 -5.93
N LEU A 31 -7.55 -8.13 -4.62
CA LEU A 31 -7.72 -6.98 -3.74
C LEU A 31 -6.68 -6.99 -2.62
N ALA A 32 -6.34 -5.79 -2.18
CA ALA A 32 -5.53 -5.55 -1.00
C ALA A 32 -6.36 -4.78 0.03
N LEU A 33 -6.45 -5.30 1.25
CA LEU A 33 -6.93 -4.55 2.39
C LEU A 33 -5.78 -3.68 2.89
N VAL A 34 -5.98 -2.37 2.82
CA VAL A 34 -4.98 -1.39 3.20
C VAL A 34 -5.54 -0.40 4.19
N GLN A 35 -4.67 0.14 5.01
CA GLN A 35 -5.00 1.23 5.91
C GLN A 35 -4.33 2.53 5.44
N PRO A 36 -5.10 3.58 5.12
CA PRO A 36 -4.53 4.85 4.71
C PRO A 36 -3.72 5.51 5.83
N TYR A 37 -2.56 6.06 5.47
CA TYR A 37 -1.87 7.07 6.28
C TYR A 37 -2.11 8.44 5.66
N MET A 38 -2.71 9.36 6.42
CA MET A 38 -2.85 10.75 6.00
C MET A 38 -1.55 11.48 6.29
N ALA A 39 -0.61 11.47 5.34
CA ALA A 39 0.62 12.24 5.44
C ALA A 39 0.39 13.68 4.98
N ASP A 40 0.80 14.66 5.79
CA ASP A 40 1.08 16.01 5.28
C ASP A 40 2.50 15.96 4.69
N PHE A 41 2.62 16.04 3.36
CA PHE A 41 3.88 15.78 2.66
C PHE A 41 4.86 16.95 2.83
N LYS A 42 5.53 17.01 3.99
CA LYS A 42 6.75 17.80 4.16
C LYS A 42 7.96 16.88 3.96
N LEU A 43 8.24 16.59 2.69
CA LEU A 43 9.48 16.04 2.08
C LEU A 43 10.16 14.79 2.66
N THR A 44 9.90 14.34 3.89
CA THR A 44 10.55 13.15 4.49
C THR A 44 9.76 12.51 5.62
N CYS A 45 8.80 13.23 6.22
CA CYS A 45 8.02 12.74 7.36
C CYS A 45 6.53 12.58 7.04
N ILE A 46 5.95 11.45 7.47
CA ILE A 46 4.53 11.15 7.41
C ILE A 46 3.96 11.24 8.82
N LYS A 47 3.08 12.20 9.09
CA LYS A 47 2.21 12.13 10.27
C LYS A 47 1.26 10.96 10.12
N ALA A 48 1.34 9.98 11.01
CA ALA A 48 0.45 8.83 10.95
C ALA A 48 -0.86 9.12 11.69
N ILE A 49 -1.76 9.87 11.07
CA ILE A 49 -3.14 9.90 11.55
C ILE A 49 -3.79 8.59 11.11
N HIS A 50 -3.81 7.62 12.03
CA HIS A 50 -4.42 6.32 11.85
C HIS A 50 -5.94 6.50 11.68
N ARG A 51 -6.43 6.48 10.43
CA ARG A 51 -7.88 6.31 10.24
C ARG A 51 -8.24 4.90 10.71
N SER A 52 -9.25 4.80 11.58
CA SER A 52 -9.76 3.51 12.08
C SER A 52 -10.41 2.64 11.01
N VAL A 53 -10.51 3.13 9.77
CA VAL A 53 -11.19 2.46 8.66
C VAL A 53 -10.17 1.97 7.65
N SER A 54 -10.13 0.65 7.46
CA SER A 54 -9.38 0.00 6.38
C SER A 54 -10.22 0.01 5.10
N ILE A 55 -9.56 0.10 3.95
CA ILE A 55 -10.21 0.10 2.63
C ILE A 55 -9.65 -1.03 1.78
N SER A 56 -10.48 -1.59 0.89
CA SER A 56 -10.03 -2.53 -0.12
C SER A 56 -9.71 -1.79 -1.41
N ILE A 57 -8.52 -2.02 -1.96
CA ILE A 57 -8.09 -1.46 -3.25
C ILE A 57 -7.74 -2.60 -4.21
N PRO A 58 -7.84 -2.40 -5.54
CA PRO A 58 -7.24 -3.29 -6.52
C PRO A 58 -5.73 -3.41 -6.28
N VAL A 59 -5.18 -4.62 -6.39
CA VAL A 59 -3.73 -4.85 -6.26
C VAL A 59 -2.94 -4.08 -7.33
N GLU A 60 -3.54 -3.82 -8.48
CA GLU A 60 -2.97 -2.99 -9.56
C GLU A 60 -2.81 -1.51 -9.19
N SER A 61 -3.52 -1.00 -8.17
CA SER A 61 -3.35 0.37 -7.67
C SER A 61 -2.08 0.54 -6.83
N ILE A 62 -1.34 -0.54 -6.56
CA ILE A 62 -0.10 -0.49 -5.80
C ILE A 62 1.05 -0.11 -6.74
N ILE A 63 1.66 1.04 -6.49
CA ILE A 63 2.79 1.53 -7.30
C ILE A 63 4.09 0.87 -6.84
N ARG A 64 4.37 0.90 -5.53
CA ARG A 64 5.61 0.35 -4.96
C ARG A 64 5.56 0.17 -3.45
N GLY A 65 6.50 -0.62 -2.96
CA GLY A 65 6.75 -0.88 -1.55
C GLY A 65 7.49 0.31 -0.96
N ALA A 66 7.19 0.62 0.29
CA ALA A 66 7.89 1.65 1.03
C ALA A 66 7.83 1.27 2.50
N LEU A 67 8.97 1.36 3.17
CA LEU A 67 9.12 1.09 4.59
C LEU A 67 8.96 2.41 5.32
N LEU A 68 8.09 2.42 6.32
CA LEU A 68 7.93 3.55 7.22
C LEU A 68 8.73 3.23 8.47
N TYR A 69 9.74 4.05 8.75
CA TYR A 69 10.55 3.96 9.95
C TYR A 69 10.08 5.04 10.93
N PRO A 70 9.76 4.73 12.20
CA PRO A 70 9.36 5.75 13.17
C PRO A 70 10.44 6.83 13.29
N ASP A 71 10.07 8.11 13.23
CA ASP A 71 11.02 9.19 13.42
C ASP A 71 11.45 9.23 14.90
N PRO A 72 12.74 9.04 15.22
CA PRO A 72 13.24 9.09 16.59
C PRO A 72 13.07 10.47 17.24
N GLU A 73 12.96 11.54 16.45
CA GLU A 73 12.76 12.91 16.94
C GLU A 73 11.28 13.29 17.06
N ASN A 74 10.38 12.60 16.35
CA ASN A 74 8.95 12.91 16.30
C ASN A 74 8.10 11.63 16.44
N HIS A 75 7.60 11.36 17.66
CA HIS A 75 6.90 10.12 18.01
C HIS A 75 5.66 9.76 17.17
N ASP A 76 5.05 10.73 16.49
CA ASP A 76 3.86 10.54 15.65
C ASP A 76 4.17 10.57 14.14
N GLU A 77 5.46 10.65 13.79
CA GLU A 77 5.91 10.77 12.42
C GLU A 77 6.76 9.57 11.99
N PHE A 78 6.77 9.32 10.68
CA PHE A 78 7.51 8.24 10.08
C PHE A 78 8.37 8.75 8.92
N LEU A 79 9.64 8.37 8.94
CA LEU A 79 10.56 8.52 7.82
C LEU A 79 10.23 7.50 6.73
N VAL A 80 10.11 7.97 5.49
CA VAL A 80 9.88 7.10 4.33
C VAL A 80 11.20 6.57 3.81
N VAL A 81 11.39 5.26 3.92
CA VAL A 81 12.46 4.54 3.23
C VAL A 81 11.89 3.98 1.93
N ASP A 82 12.21 4.68 0.84
CA ASP A 82 11.75 4.36 -0.52
C ASP A 82 12.56 3.23 -1.19
N HIS A 83 13.64 2.78 -0.55
CA HIS A 83 14.50 1.71 -1.05
C HIS A 83 14.06 0.33 -0.53
N VAL A 84 12.75 0.08 -0.39
CA VAL A 84 12.28 -1.28 -0.13
C VAL A 84 12.24 -2.03 -1.44
N ASP A 85 12.99 -3.13 -1.45
CA ASP A 85 13.32 -3.92 -2.62
C ASP A 85 12.11 -4.28 -3.49
N ARG A 86 12.35 -4.31 -4.81
CA ARG A 86 11.37 -4.74 -5.82
C ARG A 86 10.88 -6.18 -5.59
N ASP A 87 11.56 -6.94 -4.73
CA ASP A 87 11.28 -8.35 -4.43
C ASP A 87 9.87 -8.59 -3.87
N ILE A 88 9.33 -7.67 -3.06
CA ILE A 88 7.95 -7.82 -2.54
C ILE A 88 6.93 -7.84 -3.69
N PHE A 89 7.21 -7.15 -4.80
CA PHE A 89 6.37 -7.14 -6.00
C PHE A 89 6.64 -8.32 -6.94
N LEU A 90 7.87 -8.84 -6.94
CA LEU A 90 8.21 -10.04 -7.70
C LEU A 90 7.39 -11.24 -7.20
N CYS A 91 7.28 -11.43 -5.88
CA CYS A 91 6.39 -12.45 -5.31
C CYS A 91 4.92 -12.28 -5.72
N MET A 92 4.44 -11.03 -5.89
CA MET A 92 3.07 -10.77 -6.36
C MET A 92 2.88 -11.11 -7.85
N ARG A 93 3.90 -10.88 -8.69
CA ARG A 93 3.88 -11.31 -10.10
C ARG A 93 3.88 -12.83 -10.21
N ASP A 94 4.72 -13.51 -9.42
CA ASP A 94 4.77 -14.97 -9.41
C ASP A 94 3.44 -15.58 -8.92
N TRP A 95 2.72 -14.90 -8.02
CA TRP A 95 1.37 -15.30 -7.63
C TRP A 95 0.34 -15.21 -8.77
N LYS A 96 0.47 -14.22 -9.66
CA LYS A 96 -0.35 -14.17 -10.90
C LYS A 96 -0.05 -15.34 -11.85
N HIS A 97 1.18 -15.86 -11.84
CA HIS A 97 1.60 -16.98 -12.70
C HIS A 97 1.33 -18.37 -12.09
N ALA A 98 1.26 -18.49 -10.77
CA ALA A 98 0.98 -19.75 -10.08
C ALA A 98 -0.52 -20.17 -10.11
N GLN A 99 -1.39 -19.34 -10.69
CA GLN A 99 -2.83 -19.63 -10.83
C GLN A 99 -3.28 -19.84 -12.30
N ASN A 100 -2.33 -19.95 -13.24
CA ASN A 100 -2.58 -20.40 -14.62
C ASN A 100 -2.32 -21.89 -14.77
#